data_AF-A0A971WBF2-F1
#
_entry.id   AF-A0A971WBF2-F1
#
_cell.length_a   1.000
_cell.length_b   1.000
_cell.length_c   1.000
_cell.angle_alpha   90.00
_cell.angle_beta   90.00
_cell.angle_gamma   90.00
#
_symmetry.space_group_name_H-M   'P 1'
#
loop_
_entity.id
_entity.type
_entity.pdbx_description
1 polymer ?
#
loop_
_entity_poly.entity_id
_entity_poly.type
_entity_poly.pdbx_seq_one_letter_code
_entity_poly.pdbx_strand_id
1 'polypeptide(L)'
;MDNKKLDISINNPEIDFWPWFSNKDSKAEPDLVVYSGNIAVIIEAKNYEGKSGEGTVIEEETLEEIIIDQLWREYYVGLNNILSAGYKDFYLIYLTRHPQLPVNELESTLGLIAKHDPEEVKRARRRIYWLNWQKAVPILEEIGMNHPKHAIESKISRDLLLFLERRDLGVFSGFKFLDNHNNLPLLPDVLFFRKAYRPYWQFLNKYNILDHVQTLFYQKYNLPY
;
A
#
# COMPACT_ATOMS: atom_id res chain seq x y z
N MET A 1 8.19 -0.35 -15.27
CA MET A 1 7.71 0.95 -14.78
C MET A 1 8.94 1.79 -14.47
N ASP A 2 9.11 2.91 -15.17
CA ASP A 2 10.18 3.86 -14.87
C ASP A 2 9.93 4.46 -13.48
N ASN A 3 10.95 4.44 -12.61
CA ASN A 3 10.92 5.09 -11.29
C ASN A 3 10.97 6.63 -11.44
N LYS A 4 9.97 7.22 -12.09
CA LYS A 4 9.77 8.67 -12.02
C LYS A 4 9.21 9.00 -10.64
N LYS A 5 9.97 9.75 -9.84
CA LYS A 5 9.44 10.38 -8.64
C LYS A 5 8.32 11.35 -9.07
N LEU A 6 7.15 11.22 -8.47
CA LEU A 6 6.10 12.22 -8.56
C LEU A 6 6.57 13.45 -7.77
N ASP A 7 6.87 14.53 -8.47
CA ASP A 7 7.20 15.82 -7.87
C ASP A 7 5.89 16.58 -7.62
N ILE A 8 5.25 16.28 -6.49
CA ILE A 8 4.03 16.97 -6.06
C ILE A 8 4.46 18.09 -5.11
N SER A 9 4.30 19.34 -5.52
CA SER A 9 4.41 20.47 -4.61
C SER A 9 3.19 20.47 -3.68
N ILE A 10 3.40 20.11 -2.41
CA ILE A 10 2.36 20.01 -1.39
C ILE A 10 2.20 21.36 -0.68
N ASN A 11 1.77 22.38 -1.40
CA ASN A 11 1.49 23.69 -0.79
C ASN A 11 0.05 23.69 -0.26
N ASN A 12 -0.10 23.58 1.07
CA ASN A 12 -1.37 23.63 1.79
C ASN A 12 -2.41 22.60 1.31
N PRO A 13 -2.17 21.29 1.57
CA PRO A 13 -3.07 20.25 1.11
C PRO A 13 -4.41 20.30 1.86
N GLU A 14 -5.51 20.13 1.15
CA GLU A 14 -6.83 19.88 1.71
C GLU A 14 -7.04 18.37 1.80
N ILE A 15 -7.58 17.90 2.93
CA ILE A 15 -7.64 16.48 3.27
C ILE A 15 -9.06 16.14 3.69
N ASP A 16 -9.71 15.26 2.94
CA ASP A 16 -11.05 14.75 3.22
C ASP A 16 -10.99 13.26 3.53
N PHE A 17 -11.48 12.88 4.72
CA PHE A 17 -11.63 11.48 5.13
C PHE A 17 -13.05 11.00 4.86
N TRP A 18 -13.18 9.85 4.20
CA TRP A 18 -14.46 9.27 3.78
C TRP A 18 -15.41 10.25 3.06
N PRO A 19 -14.95 11.04 2.07
CA PRO A 19 -15.85 11.85 1.28
C PRO A 19 -16.83 10.98 0.50
N TRP A 20 -18.12 11.31 0.56
CA TRP A 20 -19.15 10.59 -0.17
C TRP A 20 -19.35 11.18 -1.57
N PHE A 21 -19.06 10.38 -2.60
CA PHE A 21 -19.32 10.75 -4.00
C PHE A 21 -20.50 9.94 -4.55
N SER A 22 -21.50 10.63 -5.08
CA SER A 22 -22.62 9.99 -5.78
C SER A 22 -22.84 10.64 -7.12
N ASN A 23 -22.86 9.84 -8.18
CA ASN A 23 -23.36 10.21 -9.49
C ASN A 23 -24.45 9.22 -9.92
N LYS A 24 -25.03 9.40 -11.13
CA LYS A 24 -26.10 8.53 -11.62
C LYS A 24 -25.70 7.06 -11.70
N ASP A 25 -24.42 6.80 -11.99
CA ASP A 25 -23.92 5.49 -12.42
C ASP A 25 -23.07 4.79 -11.35
N SER A 26 -22.71 5.51 -10.27
CA SER A 26 -21.84 5.01 -9.21
C SER A 26 -21.96 5.81 -7.92
N LYS A 27 -21.76 5.11 -6.81
CA LYS A 27 -21.50 5.71 -5.50
C LYS A 27 -20.14 5.21 -5.04
N ALA A 28 -19.31 6.05 -4.45
CA ALA A 28 -18.05 5.65 -3.84
C ALA A 28 -17.71 6.52 -2.63
N GLU A 29 -16.97 5.93 -1.71
CA GLU A 29 -16.55 6.54 -0.45
C GLU A 29 -15.09 6.15 -0.24
N PRO A 30 -14.15 6.82 -0.94
CA PRO A 30 -12.74 6.53 -0.75
C PRO A 30 -12.34 6.85 0.69
N ASP A 31 -11.41 6.08 1.25
CA ASP A 31 -10.96 6.30 2.63
C ASP A 31 -10.39 7.71 2.86
N LEU A 32 -9.69 8.24 1.85
CA LEU A 32 -9.05 9.55 1.93
C LEU A 32 -8.88 10.18 0.54
N VAL A 33 -9.16 11.47 0.44
CA VAL A 33 -8.80 12.29 -0.73
C VAL A 33 -7.94 13.47 -0.28
N VAL A 34 -6.81 13.64 -0.95
CA VAL A 34 -5.88 14.75 -0.73
C VAL A 34 -5.86 15.63 -1.95
N TYR A 35 -6.26 16.89 -1.80
CA TYR A 35 -6.19 17.89 -2.85
C TYR A 35 -4.96 18.76 -2.65
N SER A 36 -4.16 18.93 -3.71
CA SER A 36 -2.96 19.78 -3.67
C SER A 36 -2.79 20.50 -5.00
N GLY A 37 -3.03 21.81 -4.99
CA GLY A 37 -3.03 22.61 -6.21
C GLY A 37 -4.13 22.15 -7.18
N ASN A 38 -3.75 21.73 -8.39
CA ASN A 38 -4.68 21.25 -9.42
C ASN A 38 -4.67 19.71 -9.58
N ILE A 39 -4.18 18.99 -8.58
CA ILE A 39 -4.13 17.53 -8.56
C ILE A 39 -4.88 17.03 -7.33
N ALA A 40 -5.58 15.90 -7.47
CA ALA A 40 -6.09 15.14 -6.34
C ALA A 40 -5.42 13.77 -6.24
N VAL A 41 -5.28 13.26 -5.02
CA VAL A 41 -4.83 11.90 -4.74
C VAL A 41 -5.93 11.20 -3.95
N ILE A 42 -6.54 10.21 -4.57
CA ILE A 42 -7.53 9.32 -3.95
C ILE A 42 -6.75 8.16 -3.33
N ILE A 43 -7.03 7.84 -2.08
CA ILE A 43 -6.41 6.74 -1.34
C ILE A 43 -7.53 5.80 -0.93
N GLU A 44 -7.36 4.54 -1.33
CA GLU A 44 -8.26 3.44 -1.00
C GLU A 44 -7.46 2.38 -0.24
N ALA A 45 -7.84 2.10 1.00
CA ALA A 45 -7.03 1.37 1.95
C ALA A 45 -7.71 0.08 2.42
N LYS A 46 -7.10 -1.05 2.09
CA LYS A 46 -7.67 -2.37 2.32
C LYS A 46 -6.84 -3.22 3.26
N ASN A 47 -7.48 -3.72 4.31
CA ASN A 47 -6.83 -4.58 5.32
C ASN A 47 -6.92 -6.09 5.00
N TYR A 48 -7.81 -6.52 4.09
CA TYR A 48 -8.00 -7.94 3.76
C TYR A 48 -7.54 -8.27 2.32
N GLU A 49 -7.01 -9.48 2.14
CA GLU A 49 -6.91 -10.14 0.83
C GLU A 49 -8.28 -10.79 0.57
N GLY A 50 -8.96 -10.35 -0.48
CA GLY A 50 -10.34 -10.75 -0.79
C GLY A 50 -11.17 -9.53 -1.17
N LYS A 51 -12.04 -9.64 -2.19
CA LYS A 51 -12.88 -8.53 -2.67
C LYS A 51 -13.80 -8.04 -1.54
N SER A 52 -13.48 -6.89 -0.95
CA SER A 52 -14.39 -6.14 -0.09
C SER A 52 -15.28 -5.31 -1.01
N GLY A 53 -16.60 -5.42 -0.85
CA GLY A 53 -17.55 -4.59 -1.58
C GLY A 53 -17.78 -5.05 -3.01
N GLU A 54 -18.55 -6.11 -3.18
CA GLU A 54 -19.30 -6.30 -4.42
C GLU A 54 -20.41 -5.26 -4.42
N GLY A 55 -20.21 -4.16 -5.15
CA GLY A 55 -21.27 -3.17 -5.36
C GLY A 55 -22.22 -3.70 -6.41
N THR A 56 -23.45 -4.02 -6.04
CA THR A 56 -24.50 -4.44 -6.98
C THR A 56 -25.01 -3.23 -7.74
N VAL A 57 -24.84 -3.19 -9.06
CA VAL A 57 -25.66 -2.35 -9.94
C VAL A 57 -26.63 -3.25 -10.70
N ILE A 58 -27.93 -2.96 -10.55
CA ILE A 58 -29.00 -3.61 -11.29
C ILE A 58 -29.22 -2.78 -12.55
N GLU A 59 -28.83 -3.28 -13.72
CA GLU A 59 -29.26 -2.70 -14.99
C GLU A 59 -30.73 -3.07 -15.24
N GLU A 60 -31.59 -2.08 -15.46
CA GLU A 60 -33.06 -2.23 -15.48
C GLU A 60 -33.60 -3.12 -16.62
N GLU A 61 -32.80 -3.49 -17.62
CA GLU A 61 -33.26 -4.26 -18.78
C GLU A 61 -32.75 -5.72 -18.84
N THR A 62 -31.74 -6.07 -18.03
CA THR A 62 -31.23 -7.44 -17.86
C THR A 62 -30.80 -7.60 -16.42
N LEU A 63 -31.40 -8.55 -15.68
CA LEU A 63 -31.08 -8.92 -14.30
C LEU A 63 -29.67 -9.53 -14.16
N GLU A 64 -28.62 -8.85 -14.65
CA GLU A 64 -27.24 -9.17 -14.37
C GLU A 64 -26.77 -8.29 -13.22
N GLU A 65 -26.45 -8.93 -12.11
CA GLU A 65 -25.81 -8.29 -10.96
C GLU A 65 -24.36 -7.97 -11.36
N ILE A 66 -24.10 -6.75 -11.84
CA ILE A 66 -22.72 -6.35 -12.13
C ILE A 66 -22.05 -6.11 -10.79
N ILE A 67 -21.25 -7.07 -10.36
CA ILE A 67 -20.32 -6.91 -9.24
C ILE A 67 -19.29 -5.85 -9.66
N ILE A 68 -19.48 -4.62 -9.20
CA ILE A 68 -18.58 -3.51 -9.52
C ILE A 68 -17.36 -3.57 -8.58
N ASP A 69 -16.20 -3.78 -9.18
CA ASP A 69 -14.89 -3.74 -8.51
C ASP A 69 -14.69 -2.41 -7.77
N GLN A 70 -14.33 -2.49 -6.49
CA GLN A 70 -14.17 -1.32 -5.62
C GLN A 70 -13.14 -0.32 -6.19
N LEU A 71 -12.01 -0.81 -6.70
CA LEU A 71 -10.96 0.06 -7.24
C LEU A 71 -11.42 0.79 -8.52
N TRP A 72 -12.25 0.14 -9.34
CA TRP A 72 -12.89 0.79 -10.48
C TRP A 72 -13.84 1.92 -10.02
N ARG A 73 -14.64 1.73 -8.96
CA ARG A 73 -15.52 2.78 -8.43
C ARG A 73 -14.72 4.03 -8.03
N GLU A 74 -13.60 3.85 -7.34
CA GLU A 74 -12.73 4.96 -6.94
C GLU A 74 -12.06 5.64 -8.15
N TYR A 75 -11.66 4.86 -9.15
CA TYR A 75 -11.16 5.42 -10.40
C TYR A 75 -12.22 6.25 -11.13
N TYR A 76 -13.46 5.75 -11.15
CA TYR A 76 -14.60 6.40 -11.78
C TYR A 76 -15.00 7.70 -11.07
N VAL A 77 -14.86 7.77 -9.74
CA VAL A 77 -14.97 9.02 -8.97
C VAL A 77 -13.91 10.02 -9.43
N GLY A 78 -12.66 9.59 -9.60
CA GLY A 78 -11.60 10.44 -10.14
C GLY A 78 -11.97 11.04 -11.50
N LEU A 79 -12.54 10.24 -12.40
CA LEU A 79 -12.96 10.72 -13.73
C LEU A 79 -14.12 11.72 -13.64
N ASN A 80 -15.19 11.38 -12.93
CA ASN A 80 -16.47 12.09 -13.07
C ASN A 80 -16.69 13.17 -12.01
N ASN A 81 -16.03 13.08 -10.86
CA ASN A 81 -16.19 14.03 -9.77
C ASN A 81 -14.97 14.95 -9.71
N ILE A 82 -13.75 14.39 -9.70
CA ILE A 82 -12.53 15.18 -9.55
C ILE A 82 -12.19 15.97 -10.82
N LEU A 83 -12.08 15.32 -11.98
CA LEU A 83 -11.76 16.05 -13.22
C LEU A 83 -12.87 17.02 -13.61
N SER A 84 -14.14 16.65 -13.41
CA SER A 84 -15.29 17.53 -13.67
C SER A 84 -15.35 18.75 -12.75
N ALA A 85 -14.83 18.65 -11.53
CA ALA A 85 -14.69 19.78 -10.61
C ALA A 85 -13.56 20.76 -11.01
N GLY A 86 -12.82 20.49 -12.10
CA GLY A 86 -11.81 21.38 -12.66
C GLY A 86 -10.37 21.06 -12.26
N TYR A 87 -10.13 19.94 -11.56
CA TYR A 87 -8.78 19.45 -11.31
C TYR A 87 -8.15 18.95 -12.62
N LYS A 88 -6.85 19.20 -12.79
CA LYS A 88 -6.12 18.85 -14.01
C LYS A 88 -5.85 17.36 -14.11
N ASP A 89 -5.57 16.70 -12.99
CA ASP A 89 -5.28 15.28 -12.94
C ASP A 89 -5.68 14.70 -11.58
N PHE A 90 -5.76 13.38 -11.51
CA PHE A 90 -5.88 12.66 -10.26
C PHE A 90 -5.03 11.39 -10.27
N TYR A 91 -4.67 10.92 -9.08
CA TYR A 91 -3.99 9.67 -8.85
C TYR A 91 -4.78 8.83 -7.86
N LEU A 92 -4.77 7.51 -8.05
CA LEU A 92 -5.41 6.55 -7.16
C LEU A 92 -4.33 5.68 -6.53
N ILE A 93 -4.19 5.74 -5.20
CA ILE A 93 -3.28 4.89 -4.44
C ILE A 93 -4.10 3.78 -3.79
N TYR A 94 -3.88 2.55 -4.24
CA TYR A 94 -4.43 1.36 -3.64
C TYR A 94 -3.46 0.84 -2.56
N LEU A 95 -3.81 1.03 -1.30
CA LEU A 95 -3.00 0.63 -0.16
C LEU A 95 -3.51 -0.70 0.40
N THR A 96 -2.72 -1.77 0.29
CA THR A 96 -3.17 -3.11 0.75
C THR A 96 -2.16 -3.81 1.64
N ARG A 97 -2.60 -4.91 2.27
CA ARG A 97 -1.70 -5.79 3.05
C ARG A 97 -0.84 -6.73 2.20
N HIS A 98 -1.09 -6.82 0.89
CA HIS A 98 -0.44 -7.81 0.04
C HIS A 98 1.09 -7.65 0.09
N PRO A 99 1.87 -8.72 0.31
CA PRO A 99 3.33 -8.62 0.32
C PRO A 99 3.91 -8.30 -1.07
N GLN A 100 3.12 -8.47 -2.13
CA GLN A 100 3.49 -8.25 -3.53
C GLN A 100 2.37 -7.53 -4.27
N LEU A 101 2.69 -6.94 -5.42
CA LEU A 101 1.71 -6.25 -6.26
C LEU A 101 0.53 -7.19 -6.58
N PRO A 102 -0.73 -6.83 -6.26
CA PRO A 102 -1.90 -7.65 -6.55
C PRO A 102 -2.28 -7.54 -8.03
N VAL A 103 -1.46 -8.15 -8.90
CA VAL A 103 -1.59 -8.06 -10.37
C VAL A 103 -2.99 -8.45 -10.84
N ASN A 104 -3.56 -9.52 -10.29
CA ASN A 104 -4.88 -10.00 -10.71
C ASN A 104 -6.00 -9.00 -10.41
N GLU A 105 -5.95 -8.33 -9.25
CA GLU A 105 -6.94 -7.30 -8.90
C GLU A 105 -6.80 -6.09 -9.83
N LEU A 106 -5.58 -5.60 -10.03
CA LEU A 106 -5.32 -4.45 -10.89
C LEU A 106 -5.68 -4.72 -12.35
N GLU A 107 -5.34 -5.88 -12.90
CA GLU A 107 -5.70 -6.23 -14.28
C GLU A 107 -7.21 -6.46 -14.43
N SER A 108 -7.90 -6.94 -13.39
CA SER A 108 -9.37 -7.00 -13.36
C SER A 108 -9.98 -5.60 -13.44
N THR A 109 -9.51 -4.65 -12.63
CA THR A 109 -9.93 -3.24 -12.68
C THR A 109 -9.67 -2.61 -14.04
N LEU A 110 -8.47 -2.83 -14.61
CA LEU A 110 -8.12 -2.32 -15.94
C LEU A 110 -8.96 -2.95 -17.05
N GLY A 111 -9.36 -4.21 -16.91
CA GLY A 111 -10.30 -4.87 -17.80
C GLY A 111 -11.70 -4.23 -17.77
N LEU A 112 -12.18 -3.82 -16.59
CA LEU A 112 -13.43 -3.08 -16.46
C LEU A 112 -13.33 -1.68 -17.08
N ILE A 113 -12.22 -0.98 -16.85
CA ILE A 113 -11.94 0.30 -17.52
C ILE A 113 -11.97 0.12 -19.04
N ALA A 114 -11.30 -0.91 -19.56
CA ALA A 114 -11.24 -1.18 -21.00
C ALA A 114 -12.62 -1.47 -21.62
N LYS A 115 -13.52 -2.12 -20.87
CA LYS A 115 -14.90 -2.38 -21.31
C LYS A 115 -15.71 -1.08 -21.43
N HIS A 116 -15.44 -0.08 -20.58
CA HIS A 116 -16.17 1.19 -20.58
C HIS A 116 -15.53 2.22 -21.53
N ASP A 117 -14.20 2.38 -21.47
CA ASP A 117 -13.41 3.26 -22.32
C ASP A 117 -12.01 2.65 -22.59
N PRO A 118 -11.79 2.02 -23.77
CA PRO A 118 -10.50 1.43 -24.15
C PRO A 118 -9.32 2.41 -24.14
N GLU A 119 -9.55 3.69 -24.49
CA GLU A 119 -8.49 4.69 -24.58
C GLU A 119 -8.03 5.16 -23.18
N GLU A 120 -8.93 5.06 -22.19
CA GLU A 120 -8.65 5.45 -20.81
C GLU A 120 -7.71 4.47 -20.10
N VAL A 121 -7.59 3.22 -20.56
CA VAL A 121 -6.69 2.19 -19.96
C VAL A 121 -5.24 2.69 -19.87
N LYS A 122 -4.75 3.40 -20.90
CA LYS A 122 -3.39 3.93 -20.91
C LYS A 122 -3.19 5.05 -19.88
N ARG A 123 -4.24 5.80 -19.55
CA ARG A 123 -4.21 6.83 -18.50
C ARG A 123 -4.36 6.18 -17.14
N ALA A 124 -5.25 5.20 -16.99
CA ALA A 124 -5.41 4.41 -15.76
C ALA A 124 -4.10 3.79 -15.30
N ARG A 125 -3.34 3.14 -16.20
CA ARG A 125 -2.00 2.59 -15.87
C ARG A 125 -0.98 3.62 -15.39
N ARG A 126 -1.20 4.91 -15.62
CA ARG A 126 -0.37 6.03 -15.14
C ARG A 126 -0.94 6.71 -13.89
N ARG A 127 -2.20 6.44 -13.57
CA ARG A 127 -2.93 7.07 -12.46
C ARG A 127 -3.08 6.14 -11.26
N ILE A 128 -3.15 4.84 -11.50
CA ILE A 128 -3.32 3.82 -10.46
C ILE A 128 -1.94 3.38 -9.97
N TYR A 129 -1.70 3.61 -8.68
CA TYR A 129 -0.52 3.19 -7.95
C TYR A 129 -0.93 2.20 -6.87
N TRP A 130 -0.01 1.31 -6.51
CA TRP A 130 -0.20 0.38 -5.41
C TRP A 130 0.87 0.59 -4.35
N LEU A 131 0.46 0.54 -3.10
CA LEU A 131 1.33 0.58 -1.94
C LEU A 131 0.97 -0.56 -0.97
N ASN A 132 1.97 -1.03 -0.23
CA ASN A 132 1.77 -1.98 0.86
C ASN A 132 1.85 -1.26 2.20
N TRP A 133 1.00 -1.61 3.16
CA TRP A 133 1.06 -1.14 4.56
C TRP A 133 2.44 -1.20 5.22
N GLN A 134 3.25 -2.19 4.89
CA GLN A 134 4.66 -2.32 5.30
C GLN A 134 5.51 -1.09 4.92
N LYS A 135 5.13 -0.35 3.87
CA LYS A 135 5.82 0.88 3.47
C LYS A 135 5.52 2.07 4.37
N ALA A 136 4.46 2.01 5.17
CA ALA A 136 4.18 3.03 6.18
C ALA A 136 5.14 2.94 7.38
N VAL A 137 5.67 1.74 7.68
CA VAL A 137 6.57 1.49 8.83
C VAL A 137 7.74 2.47 8.89
N PRO A 138 8.62 2.60 7.88
CA PRO A 138 9.76 3.52 7.96
C PRO A 138 9.34 4.99 8.10
N ILE A 139 8.19 5.39 7.53
CA ILE A 139 7.67 6.75 7.65
C ILE A 139 7.21 7.02 9.07
N LEU A 140 6.49 6.08 9.68
CA LEU A 140 6.05 6.20 11.06
C LEU A 140 7.26 6.20 12.01
N GLU A 141 8.25 5.33 11.81
CA GLU A 141 9.50 5.32 12.58
C GLU A 141 10.20 6.69 12.50
N GLU A 142 10.33 7.26 11.31
CA GLU A 142 10.91 8.59 11.11
C GLU A 142 10.14 9.69 11.86
N ILE A 143 8.81 9.71 11.76
CA ILE A 143 7.95 10.65 12.52
C ILE A 143 8.18 10.47 14.04
N GLY A 144 8.25 9.23 14.51
CA GLY A 144 8.48 8.93 15.92
C GLY A 144 9.83 9.42 16.43
N MET A 145 10.86 9.38 15.58
CA MET A 145 12.23 9.83 15.87
C MET A 145 12.40 11.35 15.78
N ASN A 146 11.71 12.01 14.85
CA ASN A 146 11.85 13.45 14.60
C ASN A 146 11.03 14.33 15.55
N HIS A 147 10.11 13.75 16.32
CA HIS A 147 9.28 14.47 17.28
C HIS A 147 9.62 14.13 18.74
N PRO A 148 9.49 15.07 19.69
CA PRO A 148 9.64 14.77 21.11
C PRO A 148 8.71 13.64 21.56
N LYS A 149 9.16 12.77 22.48
CA LYS A 149 8.38 11.60 22.95
C LYS A 149 6.98 11.95 23.50
N HIS A 150 6.78 13.17 23.98
CA HIS A 150 5.50 13.63 24.52
C HIS A 150 4.58 14.26 23.48
N ALA A 151 5.11 14.58 22.29
CA ALA A 151 4.37 15.13 21.17
C ALA A 151 3.30 14.14 20.68
N ILE A 152 2.20 14.66 20.15
CA ILE A 152 1.06 13.86 19.71
C ILE A 152 1.45 12.96 18.54
N GLU A 153 2.30 13.45 17.64
CA GLU A 153 2.78 12.74 16.45
C GLU A 153 3.60 11.51 16.83
N SER A 154 4.50 11.66 17.83
CA SER A 154 5.31 10.54 18.32
C SER A 154 4.43 9.46 18.98
N LYS A 155 3.38 9.86 19.71
CA LYS A 155 2.41 8.92 20.31
C LYS A 155 1.60 8.18 19.25
N ILE A 156 1.01 8.91 18.29
CA ILE A 156 0.23 8.34 17.19
C ILE A 156 1.08 7.38 16.37
N SER A 157 2.30 7.79 15.99
CA SER A 157 3.23 6.94 15.25
C SER A 157 3.49 5.63 15.98
N ARG A 158 3.80 5.68 17.28
CA ARG A 158 4.07 4.48 18.09
C ARG A 158 2.86 3.55 18.16
N ASP A 159 1.66 4.10 18.35
CA ASP A 159 0.44 3.30 18.46
C ASP A 159 0.09 2.65 17.10
N LEU A 160 0.32 3.36 15.99
CA LEU A 160 0.17 2.81 14.63
C LEU A 160 1.22 1.74 14.32
N LEU A 161 2.47 1.92 14.72
CA LEU A 161 3.51 0.90 14.58
C LEU A 161 3.14 -0.38 15.34
N LEU A 162 2.66 -0.24 16.58
CA LEU A 162 2.18 -1.37 17.37
C LEU A 162 0.96 -2.05 16.73
N PHE A 163 0.05 -1.27 16.14
CA PHE A 163 -1.08 -1.81 15.38
C PHE A 163 -0.61 -2.63 14.17
N LEU A 164 0.31 -2.10 13.37
CA LEU A 164 0.87 -2.80 12.20
C LEU A 164 1.60 -4.08 12.61
N GLU A 165 2.38 -4.04 13.69
CA GLU A 165 3.05 -5.22 14.25
C GLU A 165 2.05 -6.31 14.63
N ARG A 166 0.99 -5.96 15.36
CA ARG A 166 -0.07 -6.90 15.78
C ARG A 166 -0.89 -7.47 14.62
N ARG A 167 -0.79 -6.88 13.43
CA ARG A 167 -1.46 -7.34 12.20
C ARG A 167 -0.50 -8.08 11.26
N ASP A 168 0.71 -8.38 11.70
CA ASP A 168 1.78 -8.97 10.89
C ASP A 168 2.11 -8.14 9.63
N LEU A 169 1.86 -6.82 9.69
CA LEU A 169 2.17 -5.84 8.64
C LEU A 169 3.51 -5.14 8.87
N GLY A 170 4.32 -5.66 9.80
CA GLY A 170 5.70 -5.24 9.98
C GLY A 170 6.56 -5.65 8.78
N VAL A 171 7.57 -4.84 8.46
CA VAL A 171 8.67 -5.29 7.60
C VAL A 171 9.53 -6.21 8.46
N PHE A 172 9.77 -7.43 7.98
CA PHE A 172 10.81 -8.26 8.60
C PHE A 172 12.17 -7.56 8.45
N SER A 173 12.64 -6.94 9.52
CA SER A 173 13.89 -6.19 9.56
C SER A 173 15.10 -7.08 9.92
N GLY A 174 15.00 -8.40 9.69
CA GLY A 174 15.99 -9.34 10.19
C GLY A 174 15.83 -9.63 11.69
N PHE A 175 16.78 -10.40 12.20
CA PHE A 175 16.87 -10.73 13.62
C PHE A 175 17.69 -9.65 14.35
N LYS A 176 17.03 -8.62 14.89
CA LYS A 176 17.71 -7.49 15.59
C LYS A 176 18.68 -7.90 16.71
N PHE A 177 18.57 -9.13 17.23
CA PHE A 177 19.52 -9.63 18.22
C PHE A 177 20.89 -9.97 17.65
N LEU A 178 20.97 -10.22 16.34
CA LEU A 178 22.21 -10.44 15.63
C LEU A 178 23.07 -9.18 15.59
N ASP A 179 22.49 -7.98 15.75
CA ASP A 179 23.22 -6.71 15.81
C ASP A 179 24.25 -6.68 16.96
N ASN A 180 24.03 -7.47 18.00
CA ASN A 180 24.94 -7.60 19.14
C ASN A 180 25.98 -8.73 18.99
N HIS A 181 25.99 -9.45 17.86
CA HIS A 181 26.85 -10.60 17.62
C HIS A 181 27.96 -10.25 16.60
N ASN A 182 29.12 -9.82 17.13
CA ASN A 182 30.27 -9.40 16.32
C ASN A 182 30.94 -10.52 15.50
N ASN A 183 30.59 -11.79 15.74
CA ASN A 183 31.21 -12.96 15.11
C ASN A 183 30.38 -13.56 13.97
N LEU A 184 29.32 -12.89 13.55
CA LEU A 184 28.58 -13.34 12.37
C LEU A 184 29.45 -13.13 11.14
N PRO A 185 29.52 -14.10 10.20
CA PRO A 185 30.16 -13.87 8.92
C PRO A 185 29.54 -12.61 8.31
N LEU A 186 30.38 -11.63 7.96
CA LEU A 186 29.95 -10.39 7.32
C LEU A 186 29.06 -10.75 6.13
N LEU A 187 27.76 -10.59 6.33
CA LEU A 187 26.80 -10.73 5.26
C LEU A 187 27.12 -9.61 4.27
N PRO A 188 27.25 -9.88 2.96
CA PRO A 188 27.55 -8.82 2.01
C PRO A 188 26.53 -7.70 2.16
N ASP A 189 27.01 -6.45 2.24
CA ASP A 189 26.27 -5.20 2.56
C ASP A 189 24.99 -4.96 1.72
N VAL A 190 24.75 -5.78 0.69
CA VAL A 190 23.67 -5.65 -0.29
C VAL A 190 22.40 -6.44 0.09
N LEU A 191 22.27 -6.91 1.34
CA LEU A 191 21.01 -7.51 1.81
C LEU A 191 19.85 -6.51 1.94
N PHE A 192 20.10 -5.21 1.83
CA PHE A 192 19.05 -4.21 1.68
C PHE A 192 18.44 -4.25 0.27
N PHE A 193 17.52 -5.19 0.08
CA PHE A 193 16.29 -5.18 -0.75
C PHE A 193 16.25 -4.32 -2.02
N ARG A 194 17.38 -4.05 -2.70
CA ARG A 194 17.38 -3.19 -3.88
C ARG A 194 16.91 -3.89 -5.15
N LYS A 195 16.74 -5.21 -5.12
CA LYS A 195 16.13 -6.03 -6.18
C LYS A 195 16.14 -7.49 -5.71
N ALA A 196 15.05 -8.00 -5.14
CA ALA A 196 14.99 -9.42 -4.81
C ALA A 196 13.69 -10.04 -5.33
N TYR A 197 13.82 -10.68 -6.50
CA TYR A 197 12.93 -11.75 -6.97
C TYR A 197 13.11 -13.05 -6.12
N ARG A 198 13.80 -13.01 -4.98
CA ARG A 198 14.03 -14.18 -4.11
C ARG A 198 13.85 -13.84 -2.62
N PRO A 199 13.07 -14.62 -1.86
CA PRO A 199 12.90 -14.45 -0.42
C PRO A 199 14.23 -14.54 0.35
N TYR A 200 14.39 -13.72 1.39
CA TYR A 200 15.55 -13.67 2.30
C TYR A 200 15.98 -15.07 2.81
N TRP A 201 15.02 -15.95 3.07
CA TRP A 201 15.25 -17.33 3.54
C TRP A 201 16.04 -18.19 2.55
N GLN A 202 15.85 -17.99 1.23
CA GLN A 202 16.60 -18.72 0.21
C GLN A 202 18.09 -18.32 0.20
N PHE A 203 18.40 -17.10 0.61
CA PHE A 203 19.77 -16.63 0.75
C PHE A 203 20.41 -17.21 2.01
N LEU A 204 19.74 -17.15 3.17
CA LEU A 204 20.24 -17.77 4.40
C LEU A 204 20.57 -19.26 4.24
N ASN A 205 19.72 -19.97 3.49
CA ASN A 205 19.94 -21.39 3.16
C ASN A 205 21.15 -21.58 2.22
N LYS A 206 21.30 -20.73 1.20
CA LYS A 206 22.44 -20.80 0.25
C LYS A 206 23.80 -20.71 0.93
N TYR A 207 23.91 -19.98 2.04
CA TYR A 207 25.18 -19.75 2.73
C TYR A 207 25.32 -20.58 4.02
N ASN A 208 24.43 -21.54 4.29
CA ASN A 208 24.39 -22.31 5.55
C ASN A 208 24.36 -21.43 6.82
N ILE A 209 23.79 -20.23 6.70
CA ILE A 209 23.70 -19.27 7.81
C ILE A 209 22.45 -19.56 8.66
N LEU A 210 21.48 -20.30 8.08
CA LEU A 210 20.22 -20.65 8.72
C LEU A 210 20.44 -21.39 10.05
N ASP A 211 21.29 -22.43 10.06
CA ASP A 211 21.56 -23.23 11.26
C ASP A 211 22.21 -22.40 12.38
N HIS A 212 23.11 -21.48 12.01
CA HIS A 212 23.80 -20.62 12.97
C HIS A 212 22.86 -19.55 13.55
N VAL A 213 22.04 -18.92 12.70
CA VAL A 213 21.01 -17.96 13.15
C VAL A 213 19.95 -18.64 14.00
N GLN A 214 19.55 -19.86 13.64
CA GLN A 214 18.64 -20.70 14.40
C GLN A 214 19.25 -21.02 15.78
N THR A 215 20.53 -21.40 15.83
CA THR A 215 21.23 -21.65 17.10
C THR A 215 21.23 -20.44 18.03
N LEU A 216 21.60 -19.27 17.50
CA LEU A 216 21.61 -18.05 18.29
C LEU A 216 20.20 -17.63 18.71
N PHE A 217 19.18 -17.92 17.90
CA PHE A 217 17.78 -17.72 18.27
C PHE A 217 17.39 -18.59 19.47
N TYR A 218 17.64 -19.91 19.42
CA TYR A 218 17.34 -20.82 20.53
C TYR A 218 18.08 -20.43 21.82
N GLN A 219 19.36 -20.06 21.70
CA GLN A 219 20.16 -19.57 22.83
C GLN A 219 19.60 -18.29 23.45
N LYS A 220 19.26 -17.29 22.62
CA LYS A 220 18.74 -16.01 23.12
C LYS A 220 17.44 -16.17 23.90
N TYR A 221 16.56 -17.08 23.45
CA TYR A 221 15.24 -17.26 24.04
C TYR A 221 15.15 -18.44 25.00
N ASN A 222 16.27 -19.09 25.34
CA ASN A 222 16.33 -20.29 26.19
C ASN A 222 15.33 -21.39 25.77
N LEU A 223 15.20 -21.59 24.46
CA LEU A 223 14.31 -22.60 23.90
C LEU A 223 15.07 -23.92 23.73
N PRO A 224 14.43 -25.09 23.96
CA PRO A 224 15.04 -26.37 23.63
C PRO A 224 15.23 -26.47 22.12
N TYR A 225 16.43 -26.90 21.71
CA TYR A 225 16.81 -27.07 20.30
C TYR A 225 16.07 -28.25 19.66
#